data_AF-A0A075I3Y0-F1
#
_entry.id   AF-A0A075I3Y0-F1
#
_cell.length_a   1.000
_cell.length_b   1.000
_cell.length_c   1.000
_cell.angle_alpha   90.00
_cell.angle_beta   90.00
_cell.angle_gamma   90.00
#
_symmetry.space_group_name_H-M   'P 1'
#
loop_
_entity.id
_entity.type
_entity.pdbx_description
1 polymer ?
#
loop_
_entity_poly.entity_id
_entity_poly.type
_entity_poly.pdbx_seq_one_letter_code
_entity_poly.pdbx_strand_id
1 'polypeptide(L)'
;MFIINCKNYNEISGEKINKLSQIAEKIYKKYKIQIAIAPPHHLLASIKKSKLLVFAQHLDDAKIGSTTGYMVPEIVKNLKLMVH
;
A
#
# COMPACT_ATOMS: atom_id res chain seq x y z
N MET A 1 -15.96 -3.12 0.00
CA MET A 1 -14.50 -3.21 0.25
C MET A 1 -14.10 -2.10 1.20
N PHE A 2 -13.25 -2.38 2.19
CA PHE A 2 -12.69 -1.36 3.08
C PHE A 2 -11.26 -1.03 2.66
N ILE A 3 -10.91 0.27 2.70
CA ILE A 3 -9.56 0.73 2.39
C ILE A 3 -8.99 1.43 3.63
N ILE A 4 -7.85 0.93 4.11
CA ILE A 4 -7.13 1.53 5.23
C ILE A 4 -6.05 2.45 4.63
N ASN A 5 -6.33 3.75 4.58
CA ASN A 5 -5.33 4.74 4.20
C ASN A 5 -4.40 5.04 5.37
N CYS A 6 -3.17 4.54 5.31
CA CYS A 6 -2.20 4.64 6.39
C CYS A 6 -1.61 6.04 6.56
N LYS A 7 -1.71 6.90 5.54
CA LYS A 7 -1.04 8.21 5.48
C LYS A 7 0.43 8.08 5.92
N ASN A 8 0.94 9.04 6.69
CA ASN A 8 2.31 9.08 7.22
C ASN A 8 2.37 9.06 8.76
N TYR A 9 1.37 8.47 9.41
CA TYR A 9 1.27 8.46 10.87
C TYR A 9 2.41 7.65 11.53
N ASN A 10 2.83 8.03 12.74
CA ASN A 10 3.89 7.32 13.47
C ASN A 10 3.47 5.90 13.91
N GLU A 11 2.18 5.63 13.91
CA GLU A 11 1.53 4.37 14.22
C GLU A 11 1.74 3.33 13.12
N ILE A 12 2.11 3.76 11.91
CA ILE A 12 2.42 2.87 10.78
C ILE A 12 3.92 2.76 10.50
N SER A 13 4.79 3.41 11.27
CA SER A 13 6.23 3.42 10.97
C SER A 13 6.92 2.07 11.24
N GLY A 14 7.92 1.75 10.41
CA GLY A 14 8.73 0.54 10.53
C GLY A 14 7.88 -0.74 10.53
N GLU A 15 8.09 -1.62 11.50
CA GLU A 15 7.39 -2.90 11.62
C GLU A 15 5.89 -2.77 11.99
N LYS A 16 5.43 -1.58 12.40
CA LYS A 16 4.02 -1.41 12.82
C LYS A 16 3.05 -1.60 11.65
N ILE A 17 3.46 -1.26 10.42
CA ILE A 17 2.63 -1.50 9.23
C ILE A 17 2.39 -2.98 8.97
N ASN A 18 3.39 -3.82 9.24
CA ASN A 18 3.29 -5.27 9.09
C ASN A 18 2.30 -5.83 10.12
N LYS A 19 2.34 -5.34 11.36
CA LYS A 19 1.36 -5.70 12.40
C LYS A 19 -0.07 -5.32 11.99
N LEU A 20 -0.27 -4.09 11.51
CA LEU A 20 -1.58 -3.62 11.04
C LEU A 20 -2.10 -4.51 9.89
N SER A 21 -1.26 -4.80 8.90
CA SER A 21 -1.62 -5.66 7.78
C SER A 21 -1.95 -7.09 8.22
N GLN A 22 -1.22 -7.66 9.17
CA GLN A 22 -1.53 -8.99 9.70
C GLN A 22 -2.90 -9.03 10.40
N ILE A 23 -3.24 -7.97 11.15
CA ILE A 23 -4.55 -7.85 11.79
C ILE A 23 -5.66 -7.76 10.73
N ALA A 24 -5.49 -6.88 9.74
CA ALA A 24 -6.44 -6.73 8.65
C ALA A 24 -6.59 -8.05 7.84
N GLU A 25 -5.52 -8.81 7.61
CA GLU A 25 -5.58 -10.11 6.95
C GLU A 25 -6.39 -11.14 7.76
N LYS A 26 -6.23 -11.16 9.09
CA LYS A 26 -7.04 -12.03 9.98
C LYS A 26 -8.53 -11.68 9.88
N ILE A 27 -8.86 -10.40 9.86
CA ILE A 27 -10.25 -9.91 9.72
C ILE A 27 -10.82 -10.29 8.36
N TYR A 28 -10.08 -10.05 7.27
CA TYR A 28 -10.45 -10.47 5.91
C TYR A 28 -10.77 -11.98 5.87
N LYS A 29 -9.90 -12.83 6.44
CA LYS A 29 -10.10 -14.29 6.43
C LYS A 29 -11.31 -14.72 7.25
N LYS A 30 -11.51 -14.11 8.43
CA LYS A 30 -12.58 -14.46 9.37
C LYS A 30 -13.96 -14.06 8.85
N TYR A 31 -14.09 -12.82 8.40
CA TYR A 31 -15.39 -12.25 8.02
C TYR A 31 -15.64 -12.27 6.51
N LYS A 32 -14.66 -12.71 5.70
CA LYS A 32 -14.72 -12.71 4.23
C LYS A 32 -14.99 -11.32 3.63
N ILE A 33 -14.69 -10.26 4.37
CA ILE A 33 -14.80 -8.88 3.91
C ILE A 33 -13.51 -8.44 3.23
N GLN A 34 -13.59 -7.94 2.01
CA GLN A 34 -12.42 -7.48 1.27
C GLN A 34 -11.82 -6.22 1.92
N ILE A 35 -10.54 -6.28 2.27
CA ILE A 35 -9.77 -5.19 2.86
C ILE A 35 -8.54 -4.92 1.99
N ALA A 36 -8.29 -3.65 1.74
CA ALA A 36 -7.06 -3.17 1.13
C ALA A 36 -6.33 -2.21 2.06
N ILE A 37 -5.01 -2.12 1.89
CA ILE A 37 -4.16 -1.21 2.65
C ILE A 37 -3.40 -0.28 1.70
N ALA A 38 -3.37 1.01 2.03
CA ALA A 38 -2.60 2.01 1.30
C ALA A 38 -1.46 2.54 2.18
N PRO A 39 -0.29 1.88 2.19
CA PRO A 39 0.89 2.30 2.96
C PRO A 39 1.55 3.54 2.34
N PRO A 40 2.32 4.34 3.11
CA PRO A 40 3.13 5.41 2.52
C PRO A 40 4.20 4.82 1.61
N HIS A 41 4.63 5.60 0.61
CA HIS A 41 5.45 5.08 -0.50
C HIS A 41 6.73 4.37 -0.04
N HIS A 42 7.42 4.89 0.96
CA HIS A 42 8.64 4.28 1.51
C HIS A 42 8.41 2.92 2.20
N LEU A 43 7.16 2.56 2.54
CA LEU A 43 6.80 1.29 3.16
C LEU A 43 6.13 0.29 2.20
N LEU A 44 5.94 0.64 0.92
CA LEU A 44 5.33 -0.25 -0.07
C LEU A 44 6.06 -1.59 -0.20
N ALA A 45 7.40 -1.57 -0.15
CA ALA A 45 8.21 -2.79 -0.20
C ALA A 45 8.02 -3.68 1.04
N SER A 46 7.82 -3.07 2.22
CA SER A 46 7.63 -3.81 3.49
C SER A 46 6.34 -4.64 3.44
N ILE A 47 5.28 -4.07 2.86
CA ILE A 47 3.95 -4.72 2.82
C ILE A 47 3.80 -5.74 1.67
N LYS A 48 4.80 -5.88 0.80
CA LYS A 48 4.75 -6.74 -0.40
C LYS A 48 4.44 -8.22 -0.11
N LYS A 49 4.75 -8.70 1.10
CA LYS A 49 4.46 -10.07 1.53
C LYS A 49 3.03 -10.27 2.05
N SER A 50 2.28 -9.19 2.24
CA SER A 50 0.88 -9.26 2.67
C SER A 50 0.01 -9.96 1.62
N LYS A 51 -1.01 -10.68 2.09
CA LYS A 51 -2.05 -11.24 1.21
C LYS A 51 -3.22 -10.28 0.97
N LEU A 52 -3.19 -9.11 1.59
CA LEU A 52 -4.17 -8.06 1.33
C LEU A 52 -3.93 -7.42 -0.04
N LEU A 53 -4.97 -6.79 -0.57
CA LEU A 53 -4.79 -5.85 -1.66
C LEU A 53 -3.99 -4.64 -1.15
N VAL A 54 -3.05 -4.18 -1.96
CA VAL A 54 -2.22 -3.03 -1.62
C VAL A 54 -2.39 -1.96 -2.69
N PHE A 55 -2.72 -0.75 -2.25
CA PHE A 55 -2.85 0.43 -3.10
C PHE A 55 -1.69 1.39 -2.87
N ALA A 56 -1.30 2.14 -3.89
CA ALA A 56 -0.49 3.35 -3.67
C ALA A 56 -1.37 4.45 -3.05
N GLN A 57 -0.77 5.32 -2.21
CA GLN A 57 -1.50 6.46 -1.65
C GLN A 57 -1.69 7.61 -2.64
N HIS A 58 -0.77 7.74 -3.60
CA HIS A 58 -0.74 8.81 -4.59
C HIS A 58 0.06 8.35 -5.80
N LEU A 59 -0.31 8.87 -6.96
CA LEU A 59 0.40 8.74 -8.22
C LEU A 59 0.48 10.11 -8.89
N ASP A 60 1.65 10.42 -9.40
CA ASP A 60 1.89 11.64 -10.16
C ASP A 60 1.57 11.40 -11.64
N ASP A 61 0.86 12.34 -12.26
CA ASP A 61 0.63 12.33 -13.70
C ASP A 61 1.90 12.75 -14.44
N ALA A 62 2.82 11.81 -14.58
CA ALA A 62 4.09 11.98 -15.26
C ALA A 62 4.53 10.68 -15.94
N LYS A 63 5.44 10.79 -16.90
CA LYS A 63 6.07 9.64 -17.57
C LYS A 63 7.35 9.24 -16.85
N ILE A 64 7.80 7.99 -17.06
CA ILE A 64 9.13 7.54 -16.63
C ILE A 64 10.20 8.48 -17.22
N GLY A 65 11.06 9.04 -16.36
CA GLY A 65 12.12 9.93 -16.79
C GLY A 65 12.70 10.77 -15.65
N SER A 66 13.15 11.99 -15.97
CA SER A 66 13.77 12.94 -15.03
C SER A 66 12.75 13.59 -14.08
N THR A 67 12.10 12.78 -13.24
CA THR A 67 11.00 13.18 -12.33
C THR A 67 11.34 12.81 -10.87
N THR A 68 12.47 13.33 -10.36
CA THR A 68 12.91 13.06 -8.99
C THR A 68 11.81 13.41 -7.98
N GLY A 69 11.48 12.44 -7.11
CA GLY A 69 10.44 12.58 -6.09
C GLY A 69 9.03 12.17 -6.54
N TYR A 70 8.82 11.89 -7.82
CA TYR A 70 7.51 11.51 -8.34
C TYR A 70 7.27 10.00 -8.22
N MET A 71 6.01 9.63 -8.01
CA MET A 71 5.50 8.28 -7.98
C MET A 71 4.68 8.01 -9.25
N VAL A 72 5.36 7.60 -10.30
CA VAL A 72 4.79 7.40 -11.63
C VAL A 72 4.01 6.06 -11.73
N PRO A 73 2.81 6.02 -12.35
CA PRO A 73 1.98 4.82 -12.46
C PRO A 73 2.70 3.57 -13.01
N GLU A 74 3.51 3.71 -14.07
CA GLU A 74 4.22 2.57 -14.67
C GLU A 74 5.23 1.92 -13.72
N ILE A 75 5.86 2.70 -12.84
CA ILE A 75 6.80 2.19 -11.83
C ILE A 75 6.05 1.42 -10.73
N VAL A 76 4.92 1.96 -10.27
CA VAL A 76 4.11 1.39 -9.20
C VAL A 76 3.43 0.08 -9.64
N LYS A 77 2.97 0.00 -10.89
CA LYS A 77 2.34 -1.21 -11.44
C LYS A 77 3.24 -2.44 -11.37
N ASN A 78 4.56 -2.27 -11.51
CA ASN A 78 5.54 -3.36 -11.42
C ASN A 78 5.64 -3.99 -10.02
N LEU A 79 5.13 -3.31 -8.99
CA LEU A 79 5.16 -3.80 -7.61
C LEU A 79 3.99 -4.74 -7.27
N LYS A 80 3.16 -5.12 -8.26
CA LYS A 80 1.91 -5.89 -8.09
C LYS A 80 0.89 -5.18 -7.18
N LEU A 81 0.92 -3.86 -7.22
CA LEU A 81 -0.02 -2.99 -6.51
C LEU A 81 -1.22 -2.74 -7.42
N MET A 82 -2.39 -2.56 -6.82
CA MET A 82 -3.52 -2.04 -7.57
C MET A 82 -3.31 -0.54 -7.78
N VAL A 83 -3.45 -0.12 -9.03
CA VAL A 83 -3.37 1.26 -9.50
C VAL A 83 -4.77 1.62 -9.96
N HIS A 84 -5.40 2.60 -9.30
CA HIS A 84 -6.70 3.16 -9.67
C HIS A 84 -6.56 4.65 -9.88
#